data_AF-A0A0M3HRJ5-F1
#
_entry.id   AF-A0A0M3HRJ5-F1
#
_cell.length_a   1.000
_cell.length_b   1.000
_cell.length_c   1.000
_cell.angle_alpha   90.00
_cell.angle_beta   90.00
_cell.angle_gamma   90.00
#
_symmetry.space_group_name_H-M   'P 1'
#
loop_
_entity.id
_entity.type
_entity.pdbx_description
1 polymer ?
#
loop_
_entity_poly.entity_id
_entity_poly.type
_entity_poly.pdbx_seq_one_letter_code
_entity_poly.pdbx_strand_id
1 'polypeptide(L)'
;MGRMFDGNNLLGEKEMRSSIVFASLFAYVLALPLKDESKITVTYHWQKRSIECAHSEGNPDVTQCALRTDIRNTDFGDGCFDEFVPAVRNIRNLCPLMCQGADDSDVLAKVPTNNHKCNQFFNYGVTKSGDDMYVWRSGECLNATIRFDVRCGFPFKPQDFVASSDMLFSLI
;
A
#
# COMPACT_ATOMS: atom_id res chain seq x y z
N MET A 1 -7.39 66.21 -26.96
CA MET A 1 -8.47 66.63 -27.87
C MET A 1 -9.29 65.38 -28.18
N GLY A 2 -10.60 65.29 -28.02
CA GLY A 2 -11.66 66.25 -27.82
C GLY A 2 -12.86 65.83 -28.69
N ARG A 3 -14.02 65.63 -28.04
CA ARG A 3 -15.39 65.58 -28.62
C ARG A 3 -15.72 64.31 -29.44
N MET A 4 -16.96 63.89 -29.65
CA MET A 4 -18.28 64.45 -29.35
C MET A 4 -19.27 63.27 -29.42
N PHE A 5 -20.27 63.25 -28.53
CA PHE A 5 -21.52 62.52 -28.74
C PHE A 5 -22.42 63.38 -29.63
N ASP A 6 -23.03 62.77 -30.65
CA ASP A 6 -24.30 63.12 -31.30
C ASP A 6 -24.86 61.76 -31.77
N GLY A 7 -26.08 61.32 -31.47
CA GLY A 7 -27.32 62.07 -31.37
C GLY A 7 -28.12 61.85 -32.66
N ASN A 8 -29.39 61.45 -32.52
CA ASN A 8 -30.43 61.20 -33.55
C ASN A 8 -30.59 59.73 -33.97
N ASN A 9 -31.79 59.16 -34.09
CA ASN A 9 -33.15 59.62 -33.82
C ASN A 9 -34.10 58.41 -34.00
N LEU A 10 -35.27 58.45 -33.32
CA LEU A 10 -36.62 58.14 -33.82
C LEU A 10 -36.81 56.77 -34.54
N LEU A 11 -37.69 55.85 -34.18
CA LEU A 11 -39.05 55.86 -33.63
C LEU A 11 -39.23 54.46 -32.98
N GLY A 12 -39.89 54.25 -31.85
CA GLY A 12 -41.26 54.64 -31.58
C GLY A 12 -42.25 53.79 -32.38
N GLU A 13 -42.61 52.60 -31.90
CA GLU A 13 -44.02 52.22 -31.65
C GLU A 13 -44.23 50.70 -31.40
N LYS A 14 -44.81 50.43 -30.22
CA LYS A 14 -45.84 49.43 -29.90
C LYS A 14 -45.48 47.94 -30.04
N GLU A 15 -45.23 47.26 -28.92
CA GLU A 15 -46.26 46.53 -28.14
C GLU A 15 -47.02 45.48 -28.98
N MET A 16 -46.56 44.23 -28.96
CA MET A 16 -47.45 43.07 -28.96
C MET A 16 -46.76 41.84 -28.37
N ARG A 17 -46.93 41.71 -27.04
CA ARG A 17 -47.32 40.48 -26.33
C ARG A 17 -46.62 39.15 -26.68
N SER A 18 -45.92 38.68 -25.64
CA SER A 18 -46.19 37.40 -24.98
C SER A 18 -45.55 36.14 -25.57
N SER A 19 -44.81 35.46 -24.68
CA SER A 19 -44.62 34.01 -24.66
C SER A 19 -43.45 33.40 -25.44
N ILE A 20 -42.22 33.93 -25.38
CA ILE A 20 -41.02 33.12 -25.71
C ILE A 20 -39.82 33.51 -24.84
N VAL A 21 -39.98 33.49 -23.52
CA VAL A 21 -38.85 33.44 -22.59
C VAL A 21 -39.28 32.40 -21.56
N PHE A 22 -38.73 31.18 -21.61
CA PHE A 22 -38.59 30.24 -20.48
C PHE A 22 -38.23 28.80 -20.90
N ALA A 23 -38.20 28.45 -22.20
CA ALA A 23 -38.03 27.04 -22.60
C ALA A 23 -36.61 26.62 -23.05
N SER A 24 -35.56 27.44 -22.87
CA SER A 24 -34.22 27.13 -23.40
C SER A 24 -33.09 26.96 -22.37
N LEU A 25 -33.40 26.97 -21.06
CA LEU A 25 -32.37 26.84 -20.01
C LEU A 25 -32.49 25.59 -19.13
N PHE A 26 -33.54 24.79 -19.25
CA PHE A 26 -33.75 23.60 -18.39
C PHE A 26 -33.31 22.26 -19.01
N ALA A 27 -32.85 22.22 -20.26
CA ALA A 27 -32.49 20.96 -20.93
C ALA A 27 -31.03 20.52 -20.77
N TYR A 28 -30.16 21.33 -20.16
CA TYR A 28 -28.71 21.05 -20.09
C TYR A 28 -28.19 20.62 -18.71
N VAL A 29 -29.07 20.25 -17.77
CA VAL A 29 -28.65 19.90 -16.39
C VAL A 29 -28.79 18.39 -16.08
N LEU A 30 -29.34 17.56 -16.98
CA LEU A 30 -29.63 16.16 -16.66
C LEU A 30 -28.98 15.17 -17.64
N ALA A 31 -27.65 15.10 -17.65
CA ALA A 31 -26.92 13.89 -18.07
C ALA A 31 -25.41 14.03 -17.79
N LEU A 32 -25.02 14.21 -16.53
CA LEU A 32 -23.69 13.73 -16.13
C LEU A 32 -23.89 12.28 -15.67
N PRO A 33 -23.36 11.27 -16.38
CA PRO A 33 -23.33 9.94 -15.84
C PRO A 33 -22.54 10.00 -14.53
N LEU A 34 -23.18 9.66 -13.41
CA LEU A 34 -22.48 9.34 -12.18
C LEU A 34 -21.53 8.20 -12.53
N LYS A 35 -20.24 8.53 -12.65
CA LYS A 35 -19.17 7.55 -12.76
C LYS A 35 -19.21 6.77 -11.45
N ASP A 36 -19.84 5.61 -11.48
CA ASP A 36 -19.81 4.66 -10.38
C ASP A 36 -18.35 4.21 -10.22
N GLU A 37 -17.59 4.91 -9.38
CA GLU A 37 -16.40 4.35 -8.78
C GLU A 37 -16.87 3.21 -7.89
N SER A 38 -17.09 2.05 -8.50
CA SER A 38 -17.23 0.80 -7.76
C SER A 38 -15.97 0.67 -6.91
N LYS A 39 -16.08 1.03 -5.64
CA LYS A 39 -14.97 1.01 -4.69
C LYS A 39 -14.73 -0.47 -4.39
N ILE A 40 -13.86 -1.11 -5.19
CA ILE A 40 -13.45 -2.49 -4.97
C ILE A 40 -12.91 -2.55 -3.55
N THR A 41 -13.70 -3.12 -2.65
CA THR A 41 -13.34 -3.26 -1.25
C THR A 41 -12.43 -4.48 -1.16
N VAL A 42 -11.13 -4.25 -1.31
CA VAL A 42 -10.12 -5.28 -1.10
C VAL A 42 -10.13 -5.64 0.38
N THR A 43 -10.30 -6.91 0.70
CA THR A 43 -10.24 -7.44 2.07
C THR A 43 -8.92 -8.17 2.25
N TYR A 44 -8.45 -8.25 3.49
CA TYR A 44 -7.14 -8.82 3.80
C TYR A 44 -7.25 -10.08 4.66
N HIS A 45 -6.54 -11.12 4.25
CA HIS A 45 -6.25 -12.27 5.09
C HIS A 45 -4.84 -12.11 5.68
N TRP A 46 -4.71 -12.21 7.00
CA TRP A 46 -3.45 -11.95 7.70
C TRP A 46 -2.81 -13.25 8.17
N GLN A 47 -1.53 -13.45 7.87
CA GLN A 47 -0.74 -14.56 8.40
C GLN A 47 0.45 -14.04 9.20
N LYS A 48 0.79 -14.71 10.29
CA LYS A 48 1.95 -14.36 11.13
C LYS A 48 3.21 -15.12 10.70
N ARG A 49 4.36 -14.51 10.93
CA ARG A 49 5.71 -15.04 10.73
C ARG A 49 6.59 -14.61 11.91
N SER A 50 7.50 -15.48 12.34
CA SER A 50 8.53 -15.13 13.31
C SER A 50 9.89 -15.19 12.64
N ILE A 51 10.69 -14.14 12.76
CA ILE A 51 12.08 -14.13 12.31
C ILE A 51 12.97 -14.07 13.54
N GLU A 52 13.84 -15.06 13.71
CA GLU A 52 14.82 -15.12 14.80
C GLU A 52 16.20 -14.79 14.26
N CYS A 53 16.91 -13.89 14.92
CA CYS A 53 18.28 -13.52 14.54
C CYS A 53 19.23 -13.77 15.71
N ALA A 54 20.30 -14.51 15.45
CA ALA A 54 21.30 -14.89 16.43
C ALA A 54 22.68 -15.02 15.77
N HIS A 55 23.73 -15.05 16.59
CA HIS A 55 25.06 -15.38 16.10
C HIS A 55 25.08 -16.86 15.71
N SER A 56 25.47 -17.12 14.46
CA SER A 56 25.65 -18.45 13.91
C SER A 56 27.11 -18.86 14.08
N GLU A 57 27.39 -20.17 14.22
CA GLU A 57 28.75 -20.69 14.33
C GLU A 57 29.63 -20.29 13.13
N GLY A 58 29.03 -20.04 11.97
CA GLY A 58 29.74 -19.60 10.75
C GLY A 58 30.04 -18.10 10.68
N ASN A 59 29.43 -17.26 11.52
CA ASN A 59 29.68 -15.81 11.53
C ASN A 59 29.44 -15.23 12.93
N PRO A 60 30.51 -15.07 13.75
CA PRO A 60 30.39 -14.55 15.10
C PRO A 60 30.22 -13.03 15.14
N ASP A 61 30.59 -12.30 14.08
CA ASP A 61 30.62 -10.83 14.11
C ASP A 61 29.24 -10.21 13.88
N VAL A 62 28.41 -10.87 13.07
CA VAL A 62 27.08 -10.38 12.68
C VAL A 62 26.03 -11.47 12.91
N THR A 63 24.86 -11.09 13.42
CA THR A 63 23.76 -12.04 13.59
C THR A 63 23.11 -12.35 12.25
N GLN A 64 22.88 -13.62 12.00
CA GLN A 64 22.11 -14.08 10.85
C GLN A 64 20.67 -14.33 11.29
N CYS A 65 19.70 -14.15 10.38
CA CYS A 65 18.29 -14.41 10.68
C CYS A 65 17.82 -15.70 10.05
N ALA A 66 16.86 -16.34 10.69
CA ALA A 66 16.16 -17.51 10.23
C ALA A 66 14.66 -17.30 10.38
N LEU A 67 13.90 -17.75 9.39
CA LEU A 67 12.46 -17.79 9.46
C LEU A 67 12.01 -18.97 10.31
N ARG A 68 11.03 -18.70 11.17
CA ARG A 68 10.34 -19.64 12.04
C ARG A 68 8.85 -19.58 11.75
N THR A 69 8.30 -20.66 11.24
CA THR A 69 6.86 -20.80 10.98
C THR A 69 6.40 -22.22 11.33
N ASP A 70 5.09 -22.42 11.38
CA ASP A 70 4.51 -23.74 11.63
C ASP A 70 4.71 -24.71 10.45
N ILE A 71 5.04 -24.19 9.26
CA ILE A 71 5.12 -24.97 8.01
C ILE A 71 6.57 -25.24 7.62
N ARG A 72 7.41 -24.20 7.65
CA ARG A 72 8.82 -24.27 7.24
C ARG A 72 9.68 -23.37 8.11
N ASN A 73 10.80 -23.93 8.56
CA ASN A 73 11.88 -23.21 9.19
C ASN A 73 13.05 -23.14 8.22
N THR A 74 13.78 -22.02 8.21
CA THR A 74 14.99 -21.87 7.40
C THR A 74 16.22 -21.92 8.29
N ASP A 75 17.38 -22.17 7.70
CA ASP A 75 18.65 -22.01 8.40
C ASP A 75 18.98 -20.52 8.57
N PHE A 76 19.91 -20.23 9.49
CA PHE A 76 20.38 -18.87 9.70
C PHE A 76 21.11 -18.34 8.46
N GLY A 77 20.63 -17.21 7.94
CA GLY A 77 21.16 -16.55 6.76
C GLY A 77 20.57 -17.03 5.44
N ASP A 78 19.70 -18.05 5.46
CA ASP A 78 19.10 -18.60 4.25
C ASP A 78 18.22 -17.56 3.53
N GLY A 79 18.54 -17.30 2.26
CA GLY A 79 17.88 -16.31 1.42
C GLY A 79 18.11 -14.83 1.81
N CYS A 80 18.88 -14.56 2.87
CA CYS A 80 19.19 -13.18 3.25
C CYS A 80 20.27 -12.59 2.34
N PHE A 81 20.19 -11.29 2.05
CA PHE A 81 21.19 -10.58 1.25
C PHE A 81 21.36 -9.13 1.71
N ASP A 82 22.48 -8.53 1.35
CA ASP A 82 22.79 -7.13 1.67
C ASP A 82 22.47 -6.21 0.49
N GLU A 83 21.81 -5.09 0.78
CA GLU A 83 21.51 -4.02 -0.16
C GLU A 83 22.12 -2.70 0.34
N PHE A 84 22.77 -1.96 -0.55
CA PHE A 84 23.20 -0.60 -0.26
C PHE A 84 22.10 0.40 -0.59
N VAL A 85 21.70 1.21 0.39
CA VAL A 85 20.69 2.26 0.20
C VAL A 85 21.39 3.62 0.07
N PRO A 86 21.47 4.21 -1.15
CA PRO A 86 22.25 5.43 -1.39
C PRO A 86 21.75 6.64 -0.59
N ALA A 87 20.44 6.76 -0.40
CA ALA A 87 19.81 7.90 0.28
C ALA A 87 20.28 8.08 1.72
N VAL A 88 20.58 6.98 2.42
CA VAL A 88 21.05 6.98 3.82
C VAL A 88 22.49 6.51 3.96
N ARG A 89 23.18 6.24 2.84
CA ARG A 89 24.56 5.70 2.77
C ARG A 89 24.79 4.54 3.73
N ASN A 90 23.82 3.63 3.79
CA ASN A 90 23.81 2.53 4.75
C ASN A 90 23.57 1.20 4.04
N ILE A 91 24.12 0.13 4.62
CA ILE A 91 23.87 -1.24 4.18
C ILE A 91 22.72 -1.80 5.00
N ARG A 92 21.75 -2.41 4.32
CA ARG A 92 20.65 -3.14 4.93
C ARG A 92 20.83 -4.62 4.62
N ASN A 93 20.69 -5.46 5.64
CA ASN A 93 20.53 -6.89 5.45
C ASN A 93 19.04 -7.19 5.37
N LEU A 94 18.59 -7.77 4.26
CA LEU A 94 17.21 -8.14 3.98
C LEU A 94 17.07 -9.65 4.12
N CYS A 95 16.07 -10.10 4.85
CA CYS A 95 15.75 -11.52 5.02
C CYS A 95 14.29 -11.80 4.61
N PRO A 96 14.05 -12.84 3.81
CA PRO A 96 12.73 -13.13 3.26
C PRO A 96 11.76 -13.60 4.34
N LEU A 97 10.50 -13.15 4.25
CA LEU A 97 9.41 -13.56 5.12
C LEU A 97 8.60 -14.73 4.56
N MET A 98 8.85 -15.13 3.30
CA MET A 98 8.07 -16.13 2.58
C MET A 98 6.57 -15.78 2.58
N CYS A 99 6.28 -14.56 2.16
CA CYS A 99 4.96 -13.97 2.03
C CYS A 99 4.65 -13.65 0.56
N GLN A 100 4.93 -14.60 -0.32
CA GLN A 100 4.65 -14.49 -1.76
C GLN A 100 3.18 -14.19 -2.00
N GLY A 101 2.90 -13.10 -2.73
CA GLY A 101 1.54 -12.63 -3.00
C GLY A 101 0.94 -11.72 -1.92
N ALA A 102 1.67 -11.42 -0.84
CA ALA A 102 1.31 -10.32 0.05
C ALA A 102 1.61 -8.97 -0.63
N ASP A 103 0.75 -7.98 -0.40
CA ASP A 103 1.00 -6.59 -0.78
C ASP A 103 1.11 -5.66 0.42
N ASP A 104 0.84 -6.17 1.63
CA ASP A 104 1.02 -5.46 2.89
C ASP A 104 1.80 -6.32 3.90
N SER A 105 2.59 -5.67 4.75
CA SER A 105 3.28 -6.33 5.86
C SER A 105 3.63 -5.33 6.96
N ASP A 106 3.69 -5.83 8.20
CA ASP A 106 3.98 -4.98 9.36
C ASP A 106 4.63 -5.77 10.49
N VAL A 107 5.53 -5.11 11.23
CA VAL A 107 6.17 -5.70 12.42
C VAL A 107 5.24 -5.51 13.61
N LEU A 108 4.73 -6.62 14.15
CA LEU A 108 3.84 -6.65 15.29
C LEU A 108 4.58 -6.47 16.62
N ALA A 109 5.75 -7.09 16.75
CA ALA A 109 6.55 -7.00 17.97
C ALA A 109 8.02 -7.29 17.70
N LYS A 110 8.87 -6.77 18.60
CA LYS A 110 10.27 -7.16 18.73
C LYS A 110 10.50 -7.77 20.11
N VAL A 111 11.33 -8.82 20.16
CA VAL A 111 11.73 -9.49 21.39
C VAL A 111 13.25 -9.62 21.44
N PRO A 112 13.94 -9.08 22.46
CA PRO A 112 13.37 -8.38 23.62
C PRO A 112 12.90 -6.96 23.28
N THR A 113 11.79 -6.54 23.88
CA THR A 113 11.13 -5.25 23.60
C THR A 113 11.97 -4.04 24.03
N ASN A 114 12.81 -4.20 25.06
CA ASN A 114 13.69 -3.15 25.58
C ASN A 114 15.05 -3.04 24.86
N ASN A 115 15.25 -3.72 23.72
CA ASN A 115 16.49 -3.57 22.96
C ASN A 115 16.57 -2.19 22.30
N HIS A 116 17.48 -1.33 22.77
CA HIS A 116 17.69 0.02 22.23
C HIS A 116 18.52 0.05 20.94
N LYS A 117 19.27 -1.01 20.63
CA LYS A 117 20.04 -1.14 19.39
C LYS A 117 19.14 -1.28 18.17
N CYS A 118 17.92 -1.79 18.36
CA CYS A 118 16.94 -1.97 17.29
C CYS A 118 15.72 -1.05 17.48
N ASN A 119 15.58 0.00 16.66
CA ASN A 119 14.46 0.92 16.62
C ASN A 119 13.75 0.88 15.25
N GLN A 120 12.43 0.73 15.28
CA GLN A 120 11.60 0.55 14.09
C GLN A 120 11.71 1.79 13.19
N PHE A 121 11.71 1.58 11.88
CA PHE A 121 11.86 2.60 10.83
C PHE A 121 13.26 3.23 10.73
N PHE A 122 14.07 3.17 11.79
CA PHE A 122 15.45 3.68 11.77
C PHE A 122 16.42 2.60 11.32
N ASN A 123 16.43 1.47 12.02
CA ASN A 123 17.43 0.43 11.80
C ASN A 123 16.83 -0.97 11.59
N TYR A 124 15.51 -1.10 11.66
CA TYR A 124 14.79 -2.24 11.11
C TYR A 124 13.40 -1.85 10.61
N GLY A 125 12.84 -2.72 9.77
CA GLY A 125 11.46 -2.61 9.32
C GLY A 125 11.13 -3.72 8.34
N VAL A 126 10.02 -3.57 7.63
CA VAL A 126 9.65 -4.43 6.51
C VAL A 126 9.65 -3.64 5.21
N THR A 127 9.95 -4.32 4.12
CA THR A 127 9.90 -3.75 2.77
C THR A 127 9.50 -4.82 1.77
N LYS A 128 8.81 -4.40 0.71
CA LYS A 128 8.56 -5.26 -0.43
C LYS A 128 9.77 -5.25 -1.36
N SER A 129 10.18 -6.42 -1.84
CA SER A 129 11.20 -6.54 -2.88
C SER A 129 10.81 -7.67 -3.84
N GLY A 130 10.59 -7.33 -5.11
CA GLY A 130 9.99 -8.25 -6.08
C GLY A 130 8.61 -8.75 -5.61
N ASP A 131 8.45 -10.07 -5.55
CA ASP A 131 7.20 -10.75 -5.22
C ASP A 131 7.08 -11.16 -3.73
N ASP A 132 8.08 -10.84 -2.90
CA ASP A 132 8.09 -11.20 -1.49
C ASP A 132 8.29 -9.97 -0.57
N MET A 133 7.98 -10.16 0.70
CA MET A 133 8.21 -9.21 1.78
C MET A 133 9.47 -9.61 2.55
N TYR A 134 10.26 -8.61 2.94
CA TYR A 134 11.52 -8.80 3.62
C TYR A 134 11.53 -8.00 4.90
N VAL A 135 12.06 -8.60 5.97
CA VAL A 135 12.51 -7.81 7.12
C VAL A 135 13.90 -7.28 6.79
N TRP A 136 14.12 -5.99 6.95
CA TRP A 136 15.42 -5.37 6.78
C TRP A 136 15.98 -4.93 8.13
N ARG A 137 17.30 -5.05 8.30
CA ARG A 137 18.06 -4.59 9.47
C ARG A 137 19.30 -3.85 9.03
N SER A 138 19.80 -2.94 9.85
CA SER A 138 21.02 -2.15 9.54
C SER A 138 21.73 -1.67 10.80
N GLY A 139 22.98 -1.21 10.65
CA GLY A 139 23.79 -0.67 11.74
C GLY A 139 23.93 -1.63 12.91
N GLU A 140 23.87 -1.11 14.14
CA GLU A 140 24.03 -1.90 15.37
C GLU A 140 22.97 -3.00 15.54
N CYS A 141 21.82 -2.90 14.87
CA CYS A 141 20.78 -3.91 14.93
C CYS A 141 21.18 -5.22 14.21
N LEU A 142 22.17 -5.18 13.31
CA LEU A 142 22.74 -6.37 12.67
C LEU A 142 23.48 -7.28 13.66
N ASN A 143 23.96 -6.72 14.77
CA ASN A 143 24.73 -7.45 15.80
C ASN A 143 23.88 -7.79 17.02
N ALA A 144 22.56 -7.56 16.97
CA ALA A 144 21.67 -7.83 18.07
C ALA A 144 20.99 -9.19 17.92
N THR A 145 21.07 -10.03 18.95
CA THR A 145 20.20 -11.20 19.07
C THR A 145 18.78 -10.72 19.36
N ILE A 146 17.88 -10.92 18.40
CA ILE A 146 16.53 -10.35 18.42
C ILE A 146 15.59 -11.21 17.58
N ARG A 147 14.31 -11.18 17.94
CA ARG A 147 13.23 -11.83 17.21
C ARG A 147 12.17 -10.81 16.82
N PHE A 148 11.66 -10.92 15.60
CA PHE A 148 10.58 -10.08 15.08
C PHE A 148 9.35 -10.92 14.80
N ASP A 149 8.22 -10.52 15.37
CA ASP A 149 6.91 -11.01 14.99
C ASP A 149 6.38 -10.11 13.87
N VAL A 150 6.07 -10.69 12.72
CA VAL A 150 5.63 -9.97 11.53
C VAL A 150 4.30 -10.54 11.05
N ARG A 151 3.44 -9.70 10.49
CA ARG A 151 2.26 -10.16 9.74
C ARG A 151 2.39 -9.83 8.27
N CYS A 152 1.87 -10.71 7.44
CA CYS A 152 1.73 -10.53 6.00
C CYS A 152 0.25 -10.47 5.65
N GLY A 153 -0.14 -9.43 4.91
CA GLY A 153 -1.48 -9.17 4.44
C GLY A 153 -1.63 -9.63 3.00
N PHE A 154 -2.52 -10.59 2.79
CA PHE A 154 -2.85 -11.11 1.46
C PHE A 154 -4.17 -10.49 1.00
N PRO A 155 -4.15 -9.68 -0.07
CA PRO A 155 -5.36 -9.07 -0.60
C PRO A 155 -6.21 -10.15 -1.26
N PHE A 156 -7.51 -10.14 -1.01
CA PHE A 156 -8.46 -10.96 -1.73
C PHE A 156 -9.69 -10.14 -2.10
N LYS A 157 -10.26 -10.42 -3.28
CA LYS A 157 -11.51 -9.79 -3.69
C LYS A 157 -12.66 -10.69 -3.25
N PRO A 158 -13.69 -10.14 -2.58
CA PRO A 158 -14.88 -10.92 -2.25
C PRO A 158 -15.54 -11.57 -3.47
N GLN A 159 -15.40 -10.95 -4.65
CA GLN A 159 -15.92 -11.49 -5.92
C GLN A 159 -15.26 -12.81 -6.32
N ASP A 160 -13.97 -13.02 -5.99
CA ASP A 160 -13.26 -14.27 -6.28
C ASP A 160 -13.81 -15.42 -5.42
N PHE A 161 -14.28 -15.11 -4.20
CA PHE A 161 -14.92 -16.08 -3.32
C PHE A 161 -16.33 -16.44 -3.81
N VAL A 162 -17.14 -15.46 -4.20
CA VAL A 162 -18.50 -15.68 -4.71
C VAL A 162 -18.49 -16.49 -6.02
N ALA A 163 -17.59 -16.16 -6.95
CA ALA A 163 -17.42 -16.93 -8.19
C ALA A 163 -16.98 -18.37 -7.92
N SER A 164 -16.10 -18.59 -6.92
CA SER A 164 -15.69 -19.94 -6.53
C SER A 164 -16.79 -20.71 -5.81
N SER A 165 -17.64 -20.07 -5.00
CA SER A 165 -18.78 -20.73 -4.37
C SER A 165 -19.85 -21.12 -5.37
N ASP A 166 -20.16 -20.26 -6.35
CA ASP A 166 -21.16 -20.53 -7.37
C ASP A 166 -20.76 -21.73 -8.25
N MET A 167 -19.46 -21.86 -8.58
CA MET A 167 -18.97 -23.06 -9.27
C MET A 167 -19.06 -24.33 -8.41
N LEU A 168 -18.84 -24.23 -7.09
CA LEU A 168 -18.95 -25.37 -6.18
C LEU A 168 -20.39 -25.89 -6.05
N PHE A 169 -21.38 -24.99 -6.07
CA PHE A 169 -22.81 -25.36 -6.03
C PHE A 169 -23.37 -25.81 -7.37
N SER A 170 -22.71 -25.52 -8.49
CA SER A 170 -23.09 -25.99 -9.83
C SER A 170 -22.58 -27.40 -10.19
N LEU A 171 -21.74 -27.97 -9.32
CA LEU A 171 -21.16 -29.32 -9.46
C LEU A 171 -21.85 -30.36 -8.56
N ILE A 172 -22.94 -29.99 -7.88
CA ILE A 172 -23.82 -30.84 -7.06
C ILE A 172 -25.20 -30.89 -7.73
#